data_AF-W3TXV7-F1
#
_entry.id   AF-W3TXV7-F1
#
_cell.length_a   1.000
_cell.length_b   1.000
_cell.length_c   1.000
_cell.angle_alpha   90.00
_cell.angle_beta   90.00
_cell.angle_gamma   90.00
#
_symmetry.space_group_name_H-M   'P 1'
#
loop_
_entity.id
_entity.type
_entity.pdbx_description
1 polymer ?
#
loop_
_entity_poly.entity_id
_entity_poly.type
_entity_poly.pdbx_seq_one_letter_code
_entity_poly.pdbx_strand_id
1 'polypeptide(L)'
;MWTKQKPRSIKVRFVLPLMTVGVVSYFSYHIYHGQYGLYSCNEVNQHIVELEKELHKVEAERMFIEKRIFLLRNGHIEKDMLDEYVRKNLNFSKPNELTILTPLNDIKS
;
A
#
# COMPACT_ATOMS: atom_id res chain seq x y z
N MET A 1 -7.63 79.02 20.74
CA MET A 1 -7.35 77.72 20.10
C MET A 1 -8.62 76.88 20.15
N TRP A 2 -9.23 76.56 19.00
CA TRP A 2 -10.48 75.80 18.93
C TRP A 2 -10.14 74.31 18.75
N THR A 3 -10.46 73.45 19.72
CA THR A 3 -10.35 72.00 19.56
C THR A 3 -11.72 71.43 19.17
N LYS A 4 -11.89 71.08 17.89
CA LYS A 4 -13.08 70.37 17.40
C LYS A 4 -12.99 68.92 17.90
N GLN A 5 -13.57 68.60 19.06
CA GLN A 5 -13.71 67.20 19.48
C GLN A 5 -14.92 66.58 18.77
N LYS A 6 -14.68 65.58 17.91
CA LYS A 6 -15.74 64.80 17.25
C LYS A 6 -16.30 63.79 18.25
N PRO A 7 -17.59 63.84 18.62
CA PRO A 7 -18.15 62.86 19.52
C PRO A 7 -18.06 61.48 18.87
N ARG A 8 -17.45 60.51 19.55
CA ARG A 8 -17.36 59.13 19.06
C ARG A 8 -18.76 58.55 19.03
N SER A 9 -19.28 58.28 17.84
CA SER A 9 -20.60 57.69 17.64
C SER A 9 -20.60 56.24 18.15
N ILE A 10 -21.43 55.96 19.16
CA ILE A 10 -21.60 54.63 19.78
C ILE A 10 -21.95 53.55 18.73
N LYS A 11 -22.57 53.94 17.61
CA LYS A 11 -22.94 53.04 16.51
C LYS A 11 -21.73 52.37 15.86
N VAL A 12 -20.58 53.07 15.78
CA VAL A 12 -19.34 52.51 15.23
C VAL A 12 -18.81 51.35 16.09
N ARG A 13 -19.13 51.33 17.39
CA ARG A 13 -18.73 50.27 18.31
C ARG A 13 -19.39 48.92 18.01
N PHE A 14 -20.60 48.93 17.40
CA PHE A 14 -21.35 47.72 17.07
C PHE A 14 -21.04 47.16 15.68
N VAL A 15 -20.37 47.93 14.82
CA VAL A 15 -20.00 47.48 13.48
C VAL A 15 -19.03 46.30 13.55
N LEU A 16 -18.02 46.38 14.41
CA LEU A 16 -17.03 45.33 14.58
C LEU A 16 -17.66 43.99 15.03
N PRO A 17 -18.41 43.90 16.14
CA PRO A 17 -19.00 42.63 16.57
C PRO A 17 -20.02 42.08 15.56
N LEU A 18 -20.77 42.92 14.86
CA LEU A 18 -21.69 42.47 13.81
C LEU A 18 -20.95 41.82 12.63
N MET A 19 -19.84 42.42 12.20
CA MET A 19 -18.97 41.83 11.20
C MET A 19 -18.36 40.51 11.68
N THR A 20 -17.94 40.43 12.95
CA THR A 20 -17.40 39.20 13.53
C THR A 20 -18.43 38.07 13.50
N VAL A 21 -19.69 38.33 13.85
CA VAL A 21 -20.76 37.33 13.78
C VAL A 21 -20.98 36.85 12.35
N GLY A 22 -20.95 37.76 11.36
CA GLY A 22 -21.06 37.39 9.94
C GLY A 22 -19.93 36.46 9.48
N VAL A 23 -18.69 36.80 9.84
CA VAL A 23 -17.50 35.98 9.51
C VAL A 23 -17.59 34.60 10.18
N VAL A 24 -17.88 34.55 11.49
CA VAL A 24 -18.01 33.28 12.22
C VAL A 24 -19.13 32.41 11.65
N SER A 25 -20.26 33.01 11.27
CA SER A 25 -21.38 32.27 10.65
C SER A 25 -20.99 31.66 9.30
N TYR A 26 -20.29 32.42 8.45
CA TYR A 26 -19.79 31.93 7.17
C TYR A 26 -18.82 30.76 7.32
N PHE A 27 -17.83 30.90 8.21
CA PHE A 27 -16.89 29.82 8.49
C PHE A 27 -17.59 28.61 9.11
N SER A 28 -18.53 28.80 10.03
CA SER A 28 -19.32 27.71 10.61
C SER A 28 -20.08 26.94 9.54
N TYR A 29 -20.79 27.62 8.64
CA TYR A 29 -21.48 26.99 7.51
C TYR A 29 -20.52 26.20 6.60
N HIS A 30 -19.35 26.78 6.29
CA HIS A 30 -18.31 26.13 5.49
C HIS A 30 -17.62 24.97 6.20
N ILE A 31 -17.62 24.88 7.53
CA ILE A 31 -17.13 23.69 8.25
C ILE A 31 -18.11 22.53 8.10
N TYR A 32 -19.42 22.80 8.03
CA TYR A 32 -20.42 21.75 7.80
C TYR A 32 -20.52 21.29 6.34
N HIS A 33 -20.44 22.23 5.38
CA HIS A 33 -20.63 21.95 3.95
C HIS A 33 -19.34 21.93 3.13
N GLY A 34 -18.21 22.26 3.74
CA GLY A 34 -16.93 22.34 3.05
C GLY A 34 -16.28 20.98 2.88
N GLN A 35 -15.51 20.89 1.81
CA GLN A 35 -14.67 19.75 1.39
C GLN A 35 -13.63 19.33 2.45
N TYR A 36 -13.42 20.15 3.48
CA TYR A 36 -12.53 19.91 4.63
C TYR A 36 -13.29 19.78 5.96
N GLY A 37 -14.63 19.72 5.91
CA GLY A 37 -15.49 19.53 7.07
C GLY A 37 -15.42 18.11 7.62
N LEU A 38 -16.04 17.88 8.78
CA LEU A 38 -16.05 16.58 9.51
C LEU A 38 -16.38 15.36 8.62
N TYR A 39 -17.10 15.56 7.52
CA TYR A 39 -17.48 14.53 6.55
C TYR A 39 -16.38 14.12 5.57
N SER A 40 -15.37 14.97 5.30
CA SER A 40 -14.26 14.67 4.38
C SER A 40 -13.39 13.52 4.90
N CYS A 41 -13.34 13.36 6.22
CA CYS A 41 -12.65 12.24 6.85
C CYS A 41 -13.33 10.90 6.55
N ASN A 42 -14.65 10.88 6.30
CA ASN A 42 -15.38 9.62 6.13
C ASN A 42 -15.03 8.93 4.81
N GLU A 43 -14.98 9.65 3.69
CA GLU A 43 -14.63 9.03 2.40
C GLU A 43 -13.16 8.59 2.37
N VAL A 44 -12.25 9.39 2.93
CA VAL A 44 -10.83 9.02 3.05
C VAL A 44 -10.67 7.79 3.95
N ASN A 45 -11.39 7.73 5.08
CA ASN A 45 -11.35 6.56 5.96
C ASN A 45 -11.94 5.31 5.29
N GLN A 46 -12.99 5.45 4.48
CA GLN A 46 -13.54 4.31 3.72
C GLN A 46 -12.53 3.74 2.73
N HIS A 47 -11.81 4.61 2.00
CA HIS A 47 -10.75 4.17 1.11
C HIS A 47 -9.57 3.52 1.84
N ILE A 48 -9.21 4.01 3.03
CA ILE A 48 -8.17 3.40 3.87
C ILE A 48 -8.59 1.99 4.29
N VAL A 49 -9.83 1.80 4.75
CA VAL A 49 -10.35 0.50 5.17
C VAL A 49 -10.39 -0.50 4.00
N GLU A 50 -10.74 -0.04 2.80
CA GLU A 50 -10.74 -0.88 1.60
C GLU A 50 -9.32 -1.33 1.21
N LEU A 51 -8.36 -0.40 1.20
CA LEU A 51 -6.96 -0.70 0.91
C LEU A 51 -6.33 -1.63 1.97
N GLU A 52 -6.62 -1.41 3.25
CA GLU A 52 -6.14 -2.29 4.33
C GLU A 52 -6.67 -3.72 4.16
N LYS A 53 -7.92 -3.87 3.73
CA LYS A 53 -8.52 -5.18 3.47
C LYS A 53 -7.84 -5.90 2.30
N GLU A 54 -7.50 -5.17 1.24
CA GLU A 54 -6.76 -5.73 0.11
C GLU A 54 -5.33 -6.14 0.50
N LEU A 55 -4.64 -5.29 1.28
CA LEU A 55 -3.32 -5.56 1.82
C LEU A 55 -3.33 -6.84 2.66
N HIS A 56 -4.28 -6.97 3.59
CA HIS A 56 -4.39 -8.14 4.46
C HIS A 56 -4.66 -9.43 3.68
N LYS A 57 -5.39 -9.36 2.55
CA LYS A 57 -5.61 -10.50 1.66
C LYS A 57 -4.30 -10.96 1.01
N VAL A 58 -3.52 -10.02 0.47
CA VAL A 58 -2.24 -10.33 -0.19
C VAL A 58 -1.21 -10.83 0.83
N GLU A 59 -1.17 -10.26 2.04
CA GLU A 59 -0.31 -10.75 3.12
C GLU A 59 -0.66 -12.17 3.56
N ALA A 60 -1.95 -12.51 3.65
CA ALA A 60 -2.39 -13.86 3.97
C ALA A 60 -1.96 -14.87 2.91
N GLU A 61 -2.06 -14.52 1.62
CA GLU A 61 -1.57 -15.36 0.51
C GLU A 61 -0.05 -15.55 0.59
N ARG A 62 0.69 -14.46 0.83
CA ARG A 62 2.15 -14.51 1.02
C ARG A 62 2.53 -15.41 2.18
N MET A 63 1.91 -15.25 3.35
CA MET A 63 2.18 -16.08 4.52
C MET A 63 1.87 -17.56 4.28
N PHE A 64 0.80 -17.87 3.57
CA PHE A 64 0.45 -19.25 3.22
C PHE A 64 1.52 -19.90 2.35
N ILE A 65 1.99 -19.18 1.32
CA ILE A 65 3.06 -19.65 0.43
C ILE A 65 4.38 -19.77 1.20
N GLU A 66 4.73 -18.78 2.03
CA GLU A 66 5.96 -18.81 2.84
C GLU A 66 5.96 -19.97 3.82
N LYS A 67 4.82 -20.27 4.45
CA LYS A 67 4.67 -21.44 5.33
C LYS A 67 4.88 -22.74 4.53
N ARG A 68 4.33 -22.82 3.31
CA ARG A 68 4.51 -23.98 2.42
C ARG A 68 5.97 -24.12 1.96
N ILE A 69 6.63 -23.03 1.59
CA ILE A 69 8.05 -23.00 1.24
C ILE A 69 8.90 -23.37 2.45
N PHE A 70 8.59 -22.87 3.64
CA PHE A 70 9.32 -23.19 4.87
C PHE A 70 9.22 -24.69 5.19
N LEU A 71 8.03 -25.29 5.06
CA LEU A 71 7.85 -26.73 5.20
C LEU A 71 8.63 -27.53 4.15
N LEU A 72 8.76 -27.02 2.92
CA LEU A 72 9.59 -27.63 1.87
C LEU A 72 11.09 -27.42 2.10
N ARG A 73 11.50 -26.32 2.74
CA ARG A 73 12.90 -25.92 2.98
C ARG A 73 13.50 -26.54 4.24
N ASN A 74 12.68 -26.97 5.19
CA ASN A 74 13.15 -27.67 6.40
C ASN A 74 13.72 -29.06 6.10
N GLY A 75 13.52 -29.58 4.88
CA GLY A 75 14.48 -30.47 4.25
C GLY A 75 15.41 -29.62 3.41
N HIS A 76 16.67 -29.46 3.85
CA HIS A 76 17.73 -28.87 3.04
C HIS A 76 17.64 -29.50 1.64
N ILE A 77 17.15 -28.76 0.64
CA ILE A 77 17.20 -29.23 -0.75
C ILE A 77 18.67 -29.22 -1.09
N GLU A 78 19.30 -30.36 -0.90
CA GLU A 78 20.70 -30.56 -1.22
C GLU A 78 20.88 -30.18 -2.69
N LYS A 79 21.80 -29.25 -2.93
CA LYS A 79 22.13 -28.73 -4.26
C LYS A 79 22.38 -29.86 -5.27
N ASP A 80 22.84 -31.01 -4.78
CA ASP A 80 23.10 -32.21 -5.55
C ASP A 80 21.79 -32.92 -6.01
N MET A 81 20.75 -32.96 -5.18
CA MET A 81 19.42 -33.46 -5.60
C MET A 81 18.78 -32.55 -6.65
N LEU A 82 19.00 -31.23 -6.57
CA LEU A 82 18.53 -30.29 -7.58
C LEU A 82 19.28 -30.52 -8.92
N ASP A 83 20.60 -30.73 -8.89
CA ASP A 83 21.40 -31.05 -10.08
C ASP A 83 20.98 -32.40 -10.69
N GLU A 84 20.64 -33.39 -9.87
CA GLU A 84 20.11 -34.69 -10.32
C GLU A 84 18.74 -34.56 -11.01
N TYR A 85 17.83 -33.78 -10.42
CA TYR A 85 16.48 -33.58 -10.97
C TYR A 85 16.52 -32.81 -12.31
N VAL A 86 17.43 -31.84 -12.44
CA VAL A 86 17.68 -31.11 -13.69
C VAL A 86 18.27 -32.06 -14.76
N ARG A 87 19.29 -32.86 -14.43
CA ARG A 87 19.86 -33.84 -15.36
C ARG A 87 18.82 -34.85 -15.86
N LYS A 88 17.97 -35.35 -14.96
CA LYS A 88 16.98 -36.40 -15.27
C LYS A 88 15.81 -35.90 -16.11
N ASN A 89 15.38 -34.65 -15.93
CA ASN A 89 14.19 -34.12 -16.61
C ASN A 89 14.50 -33.21 -17.81
N LEU A 90 15.68 -32.58 -17.84
CA LEU A 90 16.03 -31.59 -18.87
C LEU A 90 17.14 -32.07 -19.83
N ASN A 91 17.63 -33.32 -19.71
CA ASN A 91 18.78 -33.84 -20.48
C ASN A 91 19.97 -32.84 -20.49
N PHE A 92 20.15 -32.11 -19.39
CA PHE A 92 21.07 -30.99 -19.32
C PHE A 92 22.47 -31.50 -18.97
N SER A 93 23.30 -31.75 -19.99
CA SER A 93 24.73 -32.04 -19.83
C SER A 93 25.51 -30.72 -19.74
N LYS A 94 26.50 -30.64 -18.83
CA LYS A 94 27.37 -29.45 -18.73
C LYS A 94 28.17 -29.30 -20.03
N PRO A 95 28.63 -28.09 -20.41
CA PRO A 95 29.35 -27.85 -21.68
C PRO A 95 30.61 -28.72 -21.89
N ASN A 96 31.13 -29.34 -20.81
CA ASN A 96 32.33 -30.16 -20.79
C ASN A 96 32.06 -31.67 -20.57
N GLU A 97 30.82 -32.16 -20.67
CA GLU A 97 30.48 -33.58 -20.46
C GLU A 97 30.13 -34.28 -21.78
N LEU A 98 30.74 -35.44 -22.02
CA LEU A 98 30.56 -36.25 -23.23
C LEU A 98 29.36 -37.20 -23.06
N THR A 99 28.30 -37.03 -23.85
CA THR A 99 27.15 -37.95 -23.84
C THR A 99 27.36 -39.05 -24.88
N ILE A 100 27.62 -40.29 -24.44
CA ILE A 100 27.75 -41.46 -25.33
C ILE A 100 26.38 -42.14 -25.42
N LEU A 101 25.74 -42.05 -26.60
CA LEU A 101 24.53 -42.81 -26.91
C LEU A 101 24.95 -44.16 -27.48
N THR A 102 24.94 -45.20 -26.66
CA THR A 102 25.27 -46.56 -27.11
C THR A 102 24.08 -47.17 -27.85
N PRO A 103 24.22 -47.63 -29.10
CA PRO A 103 23.18 -48.39 -29.76
C PRO A 103 23.01 -49.76 -29.08
N LEU A 104 21.76 -50.19 -28.90
CA LEU A 104 21.37 -51.39 -28.15
C LEU A 104 21.84 -52.73 -28.75
N ASN A 105 22.70 -52.72 -29.78
CA ASN A 105 22.98 -53.87 -30.62
C ASN A 105 24.31 -54.59 -30.33
N ASP A 106 25.13 -54.10 -29.39
CA ASP A 106 26.46 -54.67 -29.09
C ASP A 106 26.52 -55.55 -27.83
N ILE A 107 25.38 -55.88 -27.20
CA ILE A 107 25.34 -56.74 -25.98
C ILE A 107 25.01 -58.22 -26.32
N LYS A 108 25.01 -58.59 -27.60
CA LYS A 108 24.90 -60.01 -28.02
C LYS A 108 25.97 -60.37 -29.05
N SER A 109 27.16 -60.71 -28.54
CA SER A 109 28.09 -61.69 -29.13
C SER A 109 28.94 -62.27 -28.02
#